data_AF-A0A5B9WJA9-F1
#
_entry.id   AF-A0A5B9WJA9-F1
#
_cell.length_a   1.000
_cell.length_b   1.000
_cell.length_c   1.000
_cell.angle_alpha   90.00
_cell.angle_beta   90.00
_cell.angle_gamma   90.00
#
_symmetry.space_group_name_H-M   'P 1'
#
loop_
_entity.id
_entity.type
_entity.pdbx_description
1 polymer ?
#
loop_
_entity_poly.entity_id
_entity_poly.type
_entity_poly.pdbx_seq_one_letter_code
_entity_poly.pdbx_strand_id
1 'polypeptide(L)'
;MKRSLPFFLLFTFISLCSSAQESFRKRTYLKVNPTTIISALDIYLEQDLSEKLSLELGVSGIYTDYPDYVFLRRVDVGQKKPDLSTEQLVEGRGLGFRVGMKWYIVRSQAASSARGTYFEPVLFYKKVFYPKEDVTFNNQVFQESGDKNVYGIQLLLGRQIRKEKFVIDPYIGIGVRSKIYRYTNFSSSGTAVNRDRGELVNVLPSIHLGIKIGLGL
;
A
#
# COMPACT_ATOMS: atom_id res chain seq x y z
N MET A 1 14.52 -21.79 -35.04
CA MET A 1 14.67 -21.69 -33.57
C MET A 1 15.98 -22.24 -33.01
N LYS A 2 16.67 -23.24 -33.63
CA LYS A 2 17.94 -23.77 -33.10
C LYS A 2 19.14 -22.80 -33.14
N ARG A 3 19.16 -21.84 -34.07
CA ARG A 3 20.28 -20.89 -34.25
C ARG A 3 20.31 -19.71 -33.26
N SER A 4 19.19 -19.40 -32.60
CA SER A 4 19.07 -18.27 -31.65
C SER A 4 19.29 -18.68 -30.18
N LEU A 5 19.18 -19.98 -29.87
CA LEU A 5 19.45 -20.54 -28.55
C LEU A 5 20.86 -20.24 -28.01
N PRO A 6 21.96 -20.37 -28.78
CA PRO A 6 23.30 -20.09 -28.25
C PRO A 6 23.50 -18.61 -27.90
N PHE A 7 22.87 -17.69 -28.64
CA PHE A 7 22.93 -16.26 -28.33
C PHE A 7 22.17 -15.91 -27.05
N PHE A 8 20.99 -16.53 -26.83
CA PHE A 8 20.23 -16.37 -25.60
C PHE A 8 20.99 -16.90 -24.38
N LEU A 9 21.61 -18.08 -24.51
CA LEU A 9 22.45 -18.67 -23.47
C LEU A 9 23.68 -17.82 -23.18
N LEU A 10 24.36 -17.33 -24.21
CA LEU A 10 25.52 -16.44 -24.04
C LEU A 10 25.12 -15.14 -23.30
N PHE A 11 23.98 -14.54 -23.68
CA PHE A 11 23.49 -13.32 -23.06
C PHE A 11 23.09 -13.53 -21.59
N THR A 12 22.46 -14.67 -21.26
CA THR A 12 22.15 -15.02 -19.87
C THR A 12 23.42 -15.33 -19.06
N PHE A 13 24.38 -16.06 -19.63
CA PHE A 13 25.66 -16.33 -18.96
C PHE A 13 26.47 -15.06 -18.71
N ILE A 14 26.54 -14.14 -19.66
CA ILE A 14 27.22 -12.85 -19.48
C ILE A 14 26.53 -12.02 -18.39
N SER A 15 25.19 -12.01 -18.36
CA SER A 15 24.41 -11.31 -17.33
C SER A 15 24.60 -11.91 -15.93
N LEU A 16 24.71 -13.24 -15.83
CA LEU A 16 25.00 -13.97 -14.60
C LEU A 16 26.44 -13.74 -14.12
N CYS A 17 27.43 -13.76 -15.01
CA CYS A 17 28.83 -13.46 -14.71
C CYS A 17 29.03 -12.00 -14.27
N SER A 18 28.36 -11.05 -14.91
CA SER A 18 28.36 -9.65 -14.50
C SER A 18 27.76 -9.45 -13.11
N SER A 19 26.71 -10.21 -12.77
CA SER A 19 26.11 -10.18 -11.42
C SER A 19 26.98 -10.86 -10.37
N ALA A 20 27.90 -11.75 -10.75
CA ALA A 20 28.79 -12.48 -9.85
C ALA A 20 30.08 -11.71 -9.51
N GLN A 21 30.45 -10.69 -10.30
CA GLN A 21 31.64 -9.86 -10.07
C GLN A 21 31.40 -8.66 -9.13
N GLU A 22 30.17 -8.45 -8.66
CA GLU A 22 29.88 -7.35 -7.74
C GLU A 22 30.47 -7.61 -6.34
N SER A 23 31.40 -6.76 -5.90
CA SER A 23 31.86 -6.66 -4.49
C SER A 23 30.70 -6.36 -3.51
N PHE A 24 29.56 -5.92 -4.06
CA PHE A 24 28.36 -5.60 -3.33
C PHE A 24 27.60 -6.84 -2.86
N ARG A 25 27.60 -7.09 -1.55
CA ARG A 25 26.74 -8.12 -0.95
C ARG A 25 25.29 -7.65 -0.92
N LYS A 26 24.46 -8.20 -1.81
CA LYS A 26 23.00 -8.03 -1.79
C LYS A 26 22.45 -8.50 -0.44
N ARG A 27 21.58 -7.70 0.17
CA ARG A 27 20.92 -8.02 1.44
C ARG A 27 19.44 -7.85 1.29
N THR A 28 18.72 -8.67 2.03
CA THR A 28 17.26 -8.70 2.04
C THR A 28 16.79 -8.42 3.45
N TYR A 29 15.76 -7.59 3.58
CA TYR A 29 15.16 -7.26 4.86
C TYR A 29 13.68 -7.50 4.78
N LEU A 30 13.15 -8.12 5.82
CA LEU A 30 11.73 -8.19 6.08
C LEU A 30 11.39 -7.10 7.09
N LYS A 31 10.49 -6.20 6.73
CA LYS A 31 10.06 -5.09 7.57
C LYS A 31 8.55 -5.13 7.76
N VAL A 32 8.09 -4.51 8.84
CA VAL A 32 6.69 -4.26 9.15
C VAL A 32 6.52 -2.80 9.55
N ASN A 33 5.33 -2.25 9.34
CA ASN A 33 5.01 -0.91 9.80
C ASN A 33 4.05 -0.97 11.01
N PRO A 34 4.56 -0.86 12.25
CA PRO A 34 3.70 -0.84 13.43
C PRO A 34 2.69 0.30 13.45
N THR A 35 2.96 1.44 12.79
CA THR A 35 2.05 2.59 12.85
C THR A 35 0.75 2.37 12.10
N THR A 36 0.71 1.40 11.18
CA THR A 36 -0.50 1.05 10.43
C THR A 36 -1.30 -0.06 11.09
N ILE A 37 -0.75 -0.71 12.13
CA ILE A 37 -1.33 -1.92 12.75
C ILE A 37 -2.79 -1.71 13.06
N ILE A 38 -3.23 -0.54 13.53
CA ILE A 38 -4.64 -0.22 13.89
C ILE A 38 -5.63 -0.52 12.76
N SER A 39 -5.21 -0.44 11.50
CA SER A 39 -6.10 -0.64 10.34
C SER A 39 -5.65 -1.74 9.39
N ALA A 40 -4.34 -1.95 9.29
CA ALA A 40 -3.75 -2.87 8.34
C ALA A 40 -2.41 -3.41 8.83
N LEU A 41 -2.17 -4.68 8.53
CA LEU A 41 -0.87 -5.31 8.68
C LEU A 41 -0.07 -5.11 7.38
N ASP A 42 0.92 -4.25 7.42
CA ASP A 42 1.81 -4.02 6.28
C ASP A 42 3.13 -4.78 6.47
N ILE A 43 3.46 -5.62 5.49
CA ILE A 43 4.69 -6.40 5.42
C ILE A 43 5.47 -5.95 4.18
N TYR A 44 6.76 -5.71 4.35
CA TYR A 44 7.64 -5.19 3.31
C TYR A 44 8.86 -6.09 3.15
N LEU A 45 9.18 -6.42 1.90
CA LEU A 45 10.43 -7.05 1.49
C LEU A 45 11.30 -5.99 0.82
N GLU A 46 12.41 -5.64 1.46
CA GLU A 46 13.42 -4.76 0.89
C GLU A 46 14.58 -5.59 0.35
N GLN A 47 14.99 -5.34 -0.88
CA GLN A 47 16.17 -5.95 -1.48
C GLN A 47 17.10 -4.88 -2.03
N ASP A 48 18.36 -4.93 -1.62
CA ASP A 48 19.34 -4.01 -2.17
C ASP A 48 19.74 -4.39 -3.58
N LEU A 49 19.62 -3.42 -4.48
CA LEU A 49 20.06 -3.54 -5.86
C LEU A 49 21.49 -3.04 -6.03
N SER A 50 21.88 -1.99 -5.30
CA SER A 50 23.22 -1.43 -5.32
C SER A 50 23.58 -0.74 -4.00
N GLU A 51 24.77 -0.14 -3.95
CA GLU A 51 25.17 0.70 -2.82
C GLU A 51 24.31 1.96 -2.65
N LYS A 52 23.53 2.38 -3.65
CA LYS A 52 22.68 3.58 -3.55
C LYS A 52 21.21 3.29 -3.77
N LEU A 53 20.86 2.10 -4.24
CA LEU A 53 19.50 1.74 -4.63
C LEU A 53 19.03 0.49 -3.91
N SER A 54 17.78 0.52 -3.46
CA SER A 54 17.10 -0.63 -2.86
C SER A 54 15.64 -0.64 -3.30
N LEU A 55 15.12 -1.81 -3.62
CA LEU A 55 13.73 -2.00 -4.01
C LEU A 55 12.94 -2.46 -2.80
N GLU A 56 11.80 -1.83 -2.54
CA GLU A 56 10.85 -2.23 -1.51
C GLU A 56 9.55 -2.72 -2.14
N LEU A 57 9.16 -3.95 -1.84
CA LEU A 57 7.87 -4.52 -2.21
C LEU A 57 7.05 -4.72 -0.94
N GLY A 58 5.79 -4.32 -0.95
CA GLY A 58 4.91 -4.39 0.21
C GLY A 58 3.58 -5.07 -0.11
N VAL A 59 3.11 -5.86 0.85
CA VAL A 59 1.74 -6.39 0.87
C VAL A 59 1.07 -5.92 2.17
N SER A 60 -0.19 -5.52 2.05
CA SER A 60 -0.99 -4.98 3.15
C SER A 60 -2.24 -5.84 3.33
N GLY A 61 -2.45 -6.38 4.52
CA GLY A 61 -3.70 -7.01 4.92
C GLY A 61 -4.55 -6.01 5.67
N ILE A 62 -5.63 -5.52 5.06
CA ILE A 62 -6.55 -4.54 5.65
C ILE A 62 -7.65 -5.31 6.34
N TYR A 63 -7.88 -5.04 7.61
CA TYR A 63 -8.93 -5.72 8.38
C TYR A 63 -9.96 -4.76 8.97
N THR A 64 -9.71 -3.44 8.88
CA THR A 64 -10.70 -2.41 9.16
C THR A 64 -10.42 -1.15 8.36
N ASP A 65 -11.48 -0.42 7.98
CA ASP A 65 -11.40 0.87 7.30
C ASP A 65 -11.75 2.04 8.23
N TYR A 66 -11.44 1.86 9.53
CA TYR A 66 -11.73 2.82 10.60
C TYR A 66 -11.28 4.27 10.34
N PRO A 67 -10.10 4.55 9.76
CA PRO A 67 -9.70 5.93 9.48
C PRO A 67 -10.69 6.64 8.54
N ASP A 68 -11.22 5.93 7.53
CA ASP A 68 -12.19 6.52 6.61
C ASP A 68 -13.53 6.79 7.29
N TYR A 69 -13.95 5.94 8.23
CA TYR A 69 -15.11 6.23 9.08
C TYR A 69 -14.94 7.55 9.85
N VAL A 70 -13.79 7.75 10.50
CA VAL A 70 -13.52 8.97 11.28
C VAL A 70 -13.48 10.21 10.38
N PHE A 71 -12.76 10.14 9.26
CA PHE A 71 -12.59 11.29 8.36
C PHE A 71 -13.87 11.62 7.57
N LEU A 72 -14.60 10.63 7.05
CA LEU A 72 -15.80 10.88 6.23
C LEU A 72 -17.01 11.31 7.06
N ARG A 73 -17.19 10.78 8.28
CA ARG A 73 -18.33 11.18 9.11
C ARG A 73 -18.09 12.45 9.90
N ARG A 74 -16.89 12.64 10.48
CA ARG A 74 -16.62 13.77 11.39
C ARG A 74 -16.06 15.01 10.71
N VAL A 75 -15.42 14.90 9.55
CA VAL A 75 -14.85 16.05 8.84
C VAL A 75 -15.67 16.30 7.59
N ASP A 76 -16.45 17.38 7.62
CA ASP A 76 -17.25 17.79 6.45
C ASP A 76 -16.37 18.59 5.49
N VAL A 77 -15.77 17.90 4.52
CA VAL A 77 -14.88 18.51 3.51
C VAL A 77 -15.67 18.91 2.25
N GLY A 78 -17.00 18.99 2.32
CA GLY A 78 -17.85 19.35 1.18
C GLY A 78 -17.83 18.34 0.03
N GLN A 79 -17.30 17.13 0.27
CA GLN A 79 -17.31 16.03 -0.71
C GLN A 79 -18.52 15.12 -0.44
N LYS A 80 -19.18 14.69 -1.53
CA LYS A 80 -20.27 13.71 -1.46
C LYS A 80 -19.75 12.47 -0.72
N LYS A 81 -20.43 12.08 0.36
CA LYS A 81 -20.05 10.90 1.15
C LYS A 81 -20.54 9.64 0.44
N PRO A 82 -19.76 8.54 0.44
CA PRO A 82 -20.27 7.27 -0.05
C PRO A 82 -21.43 6.85 0.85
N ASP A 83 -22.50 6.37 0.23
CA ASP A 83 -23.68 5.91 0.94
C ASP A 83 -23.43 4.47 1.41
N LEU A 84 -22.61 4.33 2.46
CA LEU A 84 -22.21 3.08 3.08
C LEU A 84 -22.51 3.16 4.58
N SER A 85 -22.96 2.07 5.18
CA SER A 85 -23.27 2.03 6.61
C SER A 85 -22.00 2.09 7.47
N THR A 86 -22.16 2.42 8.75
CA THR A 86 -21.03 2.46 9.69
C THR A 86 -20.42 1.08 9.87
N GLU A 87 -21.26 0.06 9.95
CA GLU A 87 -20.88 -1.33 10.20
C GLU A 87 -20.07 -1.86 9.01
N GLN A 88 -20.52 -1.55 7.80
CA GLN A 88 -19.77 -1.83 6.57
C GLN A 88 -18.36 -1.24 6.59
N LEU A 89 -18.18 0.01 7.02
CA LEU A 89 -16.85 0.65 7.09
C LEU A 89 -15.94 0.02 8.15
N VAL A 90 -16.48 -0.31 9.32
CA VAL A 90 -15.68 -0.88 10.42
C VAL A 90 -15.20 -2.29 10.09
N GLU A 91 -16.05 -3.09 9.42
CA GLU A 91 -15.78 -4.47 9.04
C GLU A 91 -15.12 -4.62 7.66
N GLY A 92 -14.75 -3.52 7.02
CA GLY A 92 -14.10 -3.53 5.71
C GLY A 92 -12.80 -4.34 5.73
N ARG A 93 -12.73 -5.37 4.88
CA ARG A 93 -11.53 -6.21 4.71
C ARG A 93 -10.93 -5.99 3.35
N GLY A 94 -9.61 -6.09 3.24
CA GLY A 94 -8.95 -5.74 2.00
C GLY A 94 -7.52 -6.21 1.89
N LEU A 95 -6.99 -6.00 0.69
CA LEU A 95 -5.61 -6.30 0.35
C LEU A 95 -5.00 -5.07 -0.31
N GLY A 96 -3.71 -4.87 -0.07
CA GLY A 96 -2.95 -3.81 -0.70
C GLY A 96 -1.60 -4.29 -1.18
N PHE A 97 -1.10 -3.61 -2.19
CA PHE A 97 0.21 -3.82 -2.78
C PHE A 97 0.93 -2.48 -2.85
N ARG A 98 2.24 -2.52 -2.65
CA ARG A 98 3.11 -1.36 -2.70
C ARG A 98 4.41 -1.72 -3.38
N VAL A 99 4.92 -0.79 -4.17
CA VAL A 99 6.29 -0.84 -4.71
C VAL A 99 6.96 0.51 -4.48
N GLY A 100 8.16 0.48 -3.92
CA GLY A 100 8.97 1.64 -3.63
C GLY A 100 10.40 1.45 -4.10
N MET A 101 11.05 2.54 -4.50
CA MET A 101 12.46 2.53 -4.86
C MET A 101 13.23 3.48 -3.95
N LYS A 102 14.06 2.96 -3.06
CA LYS A 102 14.86 3.78 -2.15
C LYS A 102 16.15 4.20 -2.82
N TRP A 103 16.35 5.51 -2.92
CA TRP A 103 17.60 6.13 -3.32
C TRP A 103 18.29 6.75 -2.11
N TYR A 104 19.40 6.16 -1.68
CA TYR A 104 20.22 6.68 -0.59
C TYR A 104 21.04 7.88 -1.07
N ILE A 105 20.69 9.06 -0.57
CA ILE A 105 21.34 10.34 -0.89
C ILE A 105 22.61 10.51 -0.05
N VAL A 106 22.56 10.13 1.22
CA VAL A 106 23.67 10.24 2.17
C VAL A 106 23.89 8.88 2.83
N ARG A 107 25.08 8.28 2.69
CA ARG A 107 25.49 7.12 3.48
C ARG A 107 26.57 7.53 4.47
N SER A 108 26.39 7.18 5.74
CA SER A 108 27.44 7.34 6.74
C SER A 108 28.58 6.36 6.42
N GLN A 109 29.78 6.89 6.24
CA GLN A 109 31.00 6.13 5.93
C GLN A 109 31.61 5.46 7.18
N ALA A 110 31.06 5.73 8.38
CA ALA A 110 31.59 5.24 9.65
C ALA A 110 31.05 3.84 10.01
N ALA A 111 31.94 3.04 10.60
CA ALA A 111 31.85 1.61 10.93
C ALA A 111 30.72 1.15 11.87
N SER A 112 29.67 1.95 12.05
CA SER A 112 28.56 1.65 12.94
C SER A 112 27.24 2.14 12.34
N SER A 113 26.46 1.17 11.89
CA SER A 113 25.02 1.05 12.14
C SER A 113 23.99 2.05 11.56
N ALA A 114 24.32 2.99 10.67
CA ALA A 114 23.30 3.84 10.02
C ALA A 114 23.29 3.67 8.50
N ARG A 115 22.23 3.08 7.95
CA ARG A 115 21.93 3.03 6.51
C ARG A 115 21.34 4.36 5.99
N GLY A 116 21.99 5.46 6.32
CA GLY A 116 21.84 6.71 5.57
C GLY A 116 20.44 7.33 5.47
N THR A 117 20.38 8.47 4.78
CA THR A 117 19.13 9.15 4.43
C THR A 117 18.77 8.80 2.99
N TYR A 118 17.50 8.48 2.75
CA TYR A 118 17.00 8.11 1.43
C TYR A 118 15.77 8.91 1.02
N PHE A 119 15.57 8.96 -0.28
CA PHE A 119 14.33 9.38 -0.93
C PHE A 119 13.69 8.16 -1.59
N GLU A 120 12.38 8.01 -1.44
CA GLU A 120 11.63 6.84 -1.91
C GLU A 120 10.31 7.27 -2.58
N PRO A 121 10.26 7.31 -3.92
CA PRO A 121 9.00 7.27 -4.64
C PRO A 121 8.33 5.91 -4.45
N VAL A 122 7.04 5.94 -4.14
CA VAL A 122 6.23 4.78 -3.84
C VAL A 122 4.93 4.82 -4.62
N LEU A 123 4.59 3.72 -5.27
CA LEU A 123 3.29 3.46 -5.85
C LEU A 123 2.56 2.45 -4.98
N PHE A 124 1.27 2.67 -4.74
CA PHE A 124 0.46 1.74 -3.98
C PHE A 124 -0.95 1.60 -4.55
N TYR A 125 -1.49 0.41 -4.36
CA TYR A 125 -2.85 0.05 -4.66
C TYR A 125 -3.46 -0.66 -3.46
N LYS A 126 -4.71 -0.36 -3.11
CA LYS A 126 -5.47 -1.05 -2.08
C LYS A 126 -6.86 -1.33 -2.59
N LYS A 127 -7.38 -2.51 -2.31
CA LYS A 127 -8.78 -2.88 -2.52
C LYS A 127 -9.40 -3.26 -1.19
N VAL A 128 -10.48 -2.59 -0.83
CA VAL A 128 -11.29 -2.87 0.37
C VAL A 128 -12.65 -3.34 -0.09
N PHE A 129 -13.12 -4.43 0.49
CA PHE A 129 -14.42 -5.02 0.32
C PHE A 129 -15.22 -4.75 1.59
N TYR A 130 -16.41 -4.19 1.43
CA TYR A 130 -17.33 -4.02 2.54
C TYR A 130 -18.27 -5.23 2.61
N PRO A 131 -18.61 -5.70 3.82
CA PRO A 131 -19.57 -6.78 3.96
C PRO A 131 -20.92 -6.39 3.37
N LYS A 132 -21.67 -7.39 2.90
CA LYS A 132 -23.03 -7.15 2.43
C LYS A 132 -23.94 -6.90 3.63
N GLU A 133 -24.92 -6.03 3.43
CA GLU A 133 -25.95 -5.73 4.44
C GLU A 133 -27.32 -6.07 3.86
N ASP A 134 -28.13 -6.78 4.64
CA ASP A 134 -29.48 -7.17 4.25
C ASP A 134 -30.46 -6.08 4.69
N VAL A 135 -31.10 -5.40 3.73
CA VAL A 135 -32.12 -4.39 3.98
C VAL A 135 -33.49 -4.92 3.55
N THR A 136 -34.50 -4.73 4.38
CA THR A 136 -35.86 -5.24 4.10
C THR A 136 -36.76 -4.12 3.65
N PHE A 137 -37.31 -4.24 2.43
CA PHE A 137 -38.34 -3.35 1.90
C PHE A 137 -39.54 -4.18 1.43
N ASN A 138 -40.75 -3.80 1.82
CA ASN A 138 -42.00 -4.47 1.40
C ASN A 138 -41.98 -6.01 1.58
N ASN A 139 -41.48 -6.49 2.73
CA ASN A 139 -41.30 -7.92 3.06
C ASN A 139 -40.36 -8.70 2.11
N GLN A 140 -39.55 -8.01 1.30
CA GLN A 140 -38.48 -8.61 0.50
C GLN A 140 -37.12 -8.16 1.03
N VAL A 141 -36.15 -9.08 1.04
CA VAL A 141 -34.78 -8.82 1.48
C VAL A 141 -33.92 -8.47 0.28
N PHE A 142 -33.24 -7.32 0.36
CA PHE A 142 -32.30 -6.83 -0.64
C PHE A 142 -30.89 -6.77 -0.04
N GLN A 143 -29.87 -6.96 -0.88
CA GLN A 143 -28.48 -6.97 -0.45
C GLN A 143 -27.72 -5.74 -0.92
N GLU A 144 -27.42 -4.86 0.02
CA GLU A 144 -26.50 -3.76 -0.21
C GLU A 144 -25.06 -4.26 -0.23
N SER A 145 -24.24 -3.63 -1.04
CA SER A 145 -22.83 -4.00 -1.16
C SER A 145 -22.00 -2.83 -1.65
N GLY A 146 -20.72 -2.82 -1.26
CA GLY A 146 -19.79 -1.85 -1.77
C GLY A 146 -18.35 -2.35 -1.79
N ASP A 147 -17.55 -1.71 -2.64
CA ASP A 147 -16.11 -1.86 -2.65
C ASP A 147 -15.42 -0.51 -2.83
N LYS A 148 -14.17 -0.45 -2.38
CA LYS A 148 -13.32 0.72 -2.49
C LYS A 148 -11.97 0.34 -3.09
N ASN A 149 -11.60 1.06 -4.13
CA ASN A 149 -10.27 0.98 -4.73
C ASN A 149 -9.50 2.25 -4.38
N VAL A 150 -8.27 2.12 -3.89
CA VAL A 150 -7.40 3.24 -3.56
C VAL A 150 -6.12 3.11 -4.36
N TYR A 151 -5.81 4.12 -5.14
CA TYR A 151 -4.57 4.24 -5.88
C TYR A 151 -3.81 5.44 -5.35
N GLY A 152 -2.48 5.39 -5.34
CA GLY A 152 -1.75 6.60 -5.03
C GLY A 152 -0.25 6.52 -5.27
N ILE A 153 0.32 7.71 -5.22
CA ILE A 153 1.74 7.97 -5.36
C ILE A 153 2.19 8.71 -4.11
N GLN A 154 3.32 8.31 -3.55
CA GLN A 154 3.91 8.93 -2.37
C GLN A 154 5.39 9.19 -2.61
N LEU A 155 5.88 10.29 -2.07
CA LEU A 155 7.28 10.65 -2.04
C LEU A 155 7.68 10.66 -0.57
N LEU A 156 8.53 9.71 -0.18
CA LEU A 156 8.98 9.55 1.18
C LEU A 156 10.43 10.01 1.30
N LEU A 157 10.75 10.66 2.41
CA LEU A 157 12.09 10.90 2.89
C LEU A 157 12.25 10.11 4.18
N GLY A 158 13.24 9.22 4.22
CA GLY A 158 13.45 8.37 5.38
C GLY A 158 14.92 8.26 5.76
N ARG A 159 15.15 7.70 6.94
CA ARG A 159 16.50 7.40 7.41
C ARG A 159 16.53 5.99 7.94
N GLN A 160 17.30 5.12 7.30
CA GLN A 160 17.42 3.75 7.76
C GLN A 160 18.58 3.64 8.75
N ILE A 161 18.31 3.06 9.91
CA ILE A 161 19.28 2.78 10.96
C ILE A 161 19.32 1.26 11.10
N ARG A 162 20.51 0.68 11.07
CA ARG A 162 20.72 -0.76 11.07
C ARG A 162 21.68 -1.15 12.18
N LYS A 163 21.22 -1.85 13.21
CA LYS A 163 22.10 -2.48 14.19
C LYS A 163 22.12 -3.98 13.93
N GLU A 164 23.24 -4.50 13.45
CA GLU A 164 23.42 -5.93 13.10
C GLU A 164 22.38 -6.43 12.09
N LYS A 165 21.43 -7.28 12.51
CA LYS A 165 20.29 -7.72 11.69
C LYS A 165 19.08 -6.80 11.85
N PHE A 166 18.99 -6.04 12.91
CA PHE A 166 17.84 -5.18 13.18
C PHE A 166 17.87 -3.89 12.38
N VAL A 167 16.71 -3.46 11.89
CA VAL A 167 16.53 -2.25 11.10
C VAL A 167 15.39 -1.43 11.68
N ILE A 168 15.66 -0.15 11.92
CA ILE A 168 14.67 0.88 12.20
C ILE A 168 14.69 1.88 11.06
N ASP A 169 13.53 2.24 10.54
CA ASP A 169 13.41 3.03 9.32
C ASP A 169 12.25 4.04 9.46
N PRO A 170 12.47 5.13 10.21
CA PRO A 170 11.57 6.27 10.27
C PRO A 170 11.50 6.98 8.92
N TYR A 171 10.29 7.39 8.54
CA TYR A 171 10.05 8.14 7.32
C TYR A 171 8.94 9.18 7.51
N ILE A 172 9.05 10.24 6.72
CA ILE A 172 8.01 11.24 6.50
C ILE A 172 7.80 11.39 5.00
N GLY A 173 6.58 11.69 4.56
CA GLY A 173 6.33 11.89 3.15
C GLY A 173 5.01 12.56 2.87
N ILE A 174 4.87 12.94 1.62
CA ILE A 174 3.66 13.52 1.05
C ILE A 174 3.26 12.71 -0.17
N GLY A 175 1.98 12.75 -0.52
CA GLY A 175 1.50 12.04 -1.68
C GLY A 175 0.09 12.42 -2.04
N VAL A 176 -0.40 11.85 -3.12
CA VAL A 176 -1.78 11.99 -3.57
C VAL A 176 -2.39 10.61 -3.66
N ARG A 177 -3.62 10.48 -3.18
CA ARG A 177 -4.41 9.25 -3.26
C ARG A 177 -5.75 9.52 -3.93
N SER A 178 -6.13 8.65 -4.84
CA SER A 178 -7.47 8.57 -5.41
C SER A 178 -8.21 7.41 -4.75
N LYS A 179 -9.43 7.68 -4.27
CA LYS A 179 -10.34 6.69 -3.69
C LYS A 179 -11.57 6.61 -4.58
N ILE A 180 -11.86 5.41 -5.07
CA ILE A 180 -13.00 5.12 -5.92
C ILE A 180 -13.91 4.18 -5.13
N TYR A 181 -15.07 4.69 -4.72
CA TYR A 181 -16.11 3.93 -4.04
C TYR A 181 -17.15 3.49 -5.06
N ARG A 182 -17.53 2.22 -5.00
CA ARG A 182 -18.65 1.67 -5.75
C ARG A 182 -19.61 1.08 -4.74
N TYR A 183 -20.88 1.45 -4.84
CA TYR A 183 -21.90 0.98 -3.92
C TYR A 183 -23.20 0.73 -4.67
N THR A 184 -23.96 -0.24 -4.17
CA THR A 184 -25.31 -0.55 -4.61
C THR A 184 -26.21 -0.51 -3.40
N ASN A 185 -27.16 0.43 -3.41
CA ASN A 185 -28.11 0.62 -2.33
C ASN A 185 -29.53 0.46 -2.86
N PHE A 186 -30.45 0.24 -1.93
CA PHE A 186 -31.87 0.15 -2.23
C PHE A 186 -32.63 1.24 -1.50
N SER A 187 -33.42 2.01 -2.24
CA SER A 187 -34.28 3.06 -1.68
C SER A 187 -35.74 2.76 -1.99
N SER A 188 -36.63 3.07 -1.06
CA SER A 188 -38.08 2.91 -1.27
C SER A 188 -38.72 4.27 -1.59
N SER A 189 -39.47 4.33 -2.69
CA SER A 189 -40.32 5.47 -3.02
C SER A 189 -41.75 4.97 -3.25
N GLY A 190 -42.55 5.01 -2.18
CA GLY A 190 -43.90 4.42 -2.17
C GLY A 190 -43.84 2.89 -2.16
N THR A 191 -44.46 2.25 -3.16
CA THR A 191 -44.49 0.77 -3.30
C THR A 191 -43.35 0.22 -4.17
N ALA A 192 -42.61 1.09 -4.86
CA ALA A 192 -41.50 0.70 -5.71
C ALA A 192 -40.17 0.73 -4.95
N VAL A 193 -39.38 -0.35 -5.09
CA VAL A 193 -38.00 -0.41 -4.61
C VAL A 193 -37.08 -0.03 -5.76
N ASN A 194 -36.33 1.06 -5.59
CA ASN A 194 -35.33 1.51 -6.54
C ASN A 194 -33.96 0.96 -6.17
N ARG A 195 -33.20 0.58 -7.18
CA ARG A 195 -31.80 0.15 -7.04
C ARG A 195 -30.89 1.27 -7.50
N ASP A 196 -30.18 1.88 -6.56
CA ASP A 196 -29.24 2.96 -6.83
C ASP A 196 -27.82 2.39 -6.90
N ARG A 197 -27.19 2.50 -8.08
CA ARG A 197 -25.78 2.18 -8.27
C ARG A 197 -25.00 3.47 -8.36
N GLY A 198 -24.08 3.67 -7.42
CA GLY A 198 -23.25 4.88 -7.35
C GLY A 198 -21.78 4.57 -7.55
N GLU A 199 -21.09 5.49 -8.23
CA GLU A 199 -19.64 5.60 -8.19
C GLU A 199 -19.26 6.98 -7.64
N LEU A 200 -18.31 7.01 -6.71
CA LEU A 200 -17.79 8.23 -6.11
C LEU A 200 -16.27 8.20 -6.18
N VAL A 201 -15.68 9.25 -6.74
CA VAL A 201 -14.23 9.40 -6.88
C VAL A 201 -13.76 10.60 -6.06
N ASN A 202 -12.88 10.35 -5.10
CA ASN A 202 -12.28 11.38 -4.25
C ASN A 202 -10.75 11.37 -4.41
N VAL A 203 -10.19 12.49 -4.86
CA VAL A 203 -8.73 12.69 -4.93
C VAL A 203 -8.31 13.57 -3.77
N LEU A 204 -7.39 13.08 -2.94
CA LEU A 204 -7.00 13.73 -1.70
C LEU A 204 -5.48 13.80 -1.58
N PRO A 205 -4.93 14.94 -1.13
CA PRO A 205 -3.56 14.98 -0.65
C PRO A 205 -3.43 14.09 0.60
N SER A 206 -2.22 13.62 0.86
CA SER A 206 -1.93 12.74 1.97
C SER A 206 -0.55 13.02 2.55
N ILE A 207 -0.48 13.02 3.88
CA ILE A 207 0.76 13.10 4.64
C ILE A 207 1.00 11.73 5.26
N HIS A 208 2.24 11.27 5.21
CA HIS A 208 2.66 9.96 5.67
C HIS A 208 3.74 10.14 6.72
N LEU A 209 3.50 9.64 7.92
CA LEU A 209 4.50 9.55 8.98
C LEU A 209 4.48 8.11 9.48
N GLY A 210 5.65 7.51 9.62
CA GLY A 210 5.71 6.15 10.10
C GLY A 210 7.12 5.70 10.44
N ILE A 211 7.20 4.51 11.00
CA ILE A 211 8.46 3.85 11.32
C ILE A 211 8.31 2.42 10.84
N LYS A 212 9.16 1.99 9.89
CA LYS A 212 9.27 0.58 9.52
C LYS A 212 10.31 -0.07 10.43
N ILE A 213 9.99 -1.25 10.96
CA ILE A 213 10.91 -2.03 11.79
C ILE A 213 11.12 -3.37 11.09
N GLY A 214 12.36 -3.86 11.01
CA GLY A 214 12.62 -5.11 10.33
C GLY A 214 13.88 -5.83 10.73
N LEU A 215 14.08 -6.97 10.09
CA LEU A 215 15.19 -7.88 10.30
C LEU A 215 15.84 -8.22 8.95
N GLY A 216 17.16 -8.22 8.92
CA GLY A 216 17.95 -8.73 7.81
C GLY A 216 17.94 -10.25 7.83
N LEU A 217 17.63 -10.84 6.67
CA LEU A 217 17.63 -12.28 6.44
C LEU A 217 19.07 -12.78 6.22
#